data_AF-A0A8S2VGN1-F1
#
_entry.id   AF-A0A8S2VGN1-F1
#
_cell.length_a   1.000
_cell.length_b   1.000
_cell.length_c   1.000
_cell.angle_alpha   90.00
_cell.angle_beta   90.00
_cell.angle_gamma   90.00
#
_symmetry.space_group_name_H-M   'P 1'
#
loop_
_entity.id
_entity.type
_entity.pdbx_description
1 polymer ?
#
loop_
_entity_poly.entity_id
_entity_poly.type
_entity_poly.pdbx_seq_one_letter_code
_entity_poly.pdbx_strand_id
1 'polypeptide(L)'
;ISYCDAASHSAPHLREFIIKKLKEFKLQLDLTKYVVCDNEPKMIATFRDCCICIGCADHYLNKQLQHAFESEQIHINKNTVEKVDCGDIQNLFNQIKKVVCHTKRSHQQQTLSKKLVSYSGTRFNGGLTLSRRCRPPVSDAIV
;
A
#
# COMPACT_ATOMS: atom_id res chain seq x y z
N ILE A 1 -8.84 -15.89 -5.42
CA ILE A 1 -9.22 -14.75 -4.57
C ILE A 1 -10.41 -14.06 -5.22
N SER A 2 -11.58 -14.17 -4.60
CA SER A 2 -12.76 -13.35 -4.95
C SER A 2 -12.58 -11.98 -4.31
N TYR A 3 -12.24 -10.97 -5.11
CA TYR A 3 -12.11 -9.57 -4.69
C TYR A 3 -13.32 -8.80 -5.22
N CYS A 4 -14.47 -8.93 -4.59
CA CYS A 4 -15.69 -8.25 -5.03
C CYS A 4 -16.43 -7.70 -3.81
N ASP A 5 -16.36 -6.38 -3.62
CA ASP A 5 -17.57 -5.52 -3.62
C ASP A 5 -17.21 -4.04 -3.35
N ALA A 6 -16.40 -3.73 -2.33
CA ALA A 6 -16.11 -2.32 -2.02
C ALA A 6 -15.17 -1.61 -3.03
N ALA A 7 -14.25 -2.35 -3.66
CA ALA A 7 -13.27 -1.79 -4.60
C ALA A 7 -13.86 -1.46 -6.00
N SER A 8 -15.01 -2.04 -6.35
CA SER A 8 -15.61 -1.92 -7.68
C SER A 8 -16.28 -0.57 -7.91
N HIS A 9 -16.85 0.07 -6.88
CA HIS A 9 -17.65 1.30 -7.04
C HIS A 9 -16.88 2.48 -7.62
N SER A 10 -15.56 2.58 -7.35
CA SER A 10 -14.75 3.71 -7.83
C SER A 10 -13.86 3.38 -9.03
N ALA A 11 -13.84 2.12 -9.47
CA ALA A 11 -13.07 1.69 -10.62
C ALA A 11 -13.62 2.25 -11.96
N PRO A 12 -14.96 2.31 -12.18
CA PRO A 12 -15.56 2.95 -13.35
C PRO A 12 -15.19 4.43 -13.47
N HIS A 13 -15.32 5.20 -12.39
CA HIS A 13 -14.98 6.63 -12.40
C HIS A 13 -13.51 6.89 -12.75
N LEU A 14 -12.59 6.07 -12.21
CA LEU A 14 -11.18 6.18 -12.54
C LEU A 14 -10.92 5.81 -14.01
N ARG A 15 -11.61 4.78 -14.52
CA ARG A 15 -11.55 4.37 -15.93
C ARG A 15 -12.00 5.50 -16.86
N GLU A 16 -13.16 6.11 -16.58
CA GLU A 16 -13.69 7.25 -17.32
C GLU A 16 -12.73 8.44 -17.33
N PHE A 17 -12.17 8.78 -16.17
CA PHE A 17 -11.18 9.85 -16.05
C PHE A 17 -9.95 9.61 -16.95
N ILE A 18 -9.40 8.40 -16.92
CA ILE A 18 -8.21 8.05 -17.71
C ILE A 18 -8.54 8.06 -19.21
N ILE A 19 -9.69 7.49 -19.61
CA ILE A 19 -10.13 7.51 -21.00
C ILE A 19 -10.29 8.95 -21.50
N LYS A 20 -10.91 9.82 -20.69
CA LYS A 20 -11.06 11.24 -21.02
C LYS A 20 -9.70 11.90 -21.25
N LYS A 21 -8.74 11.66 -20.35
CA LYS A 21 -7.39 12.22 -20.46
C LYS A 21 -6.65 11.72 -21.70
N LEU A 22 -6.73 10.42 -22.01
CA LEU A 22 -6.08 9.88 -23.20
C LEU A 22 -6.68 10.44 -24.50
N LYS A 23 -8.01 10.64 -24.54
CA LYS A 23 -8.69 11.27 -25.67
C LYS A 23 -8.19 12.70 -25.94
N GLU A 24 -7.85 13.47 -24.92
CA GLU A 24 -7.24 14.81 -25.08
C GLU A 24 -5.95 14.75 -25.91
N PHE A 25 -5.21 13.64 -25.85
CA PHE A 25 -3.98 13.38 -26.61
C PHE A 25 -4.18 12.50 -27.84
N LYS A 26 -5.44 12.23 -28.25
CA LYS A 26 -5.77 11.28 -29.33
C LYS A 26 -5.22 9.86 -29.11
N LEU A 27 -5.12 9.45 -27.83
CA LEU A 27 -4.70 8.12 -27.42
C LEU A 27 -5.91 7.29 -26.95
N GLN A 28 -5.78 5.97 -27.03
CA GLN A 28 -6.76 5.02 -26.51
C GLN A 28 -6.06 3.83 -25.86
N LEU A 29 -6.70 3.22 -24.86
CA LEU A 29 -6.28 1.94 -24.31
C LEU A 29 -6.85 0.82 -25.17
N ASP A 30 -6.04 -0.20 -25.40
CA ASP A 30 -6.44 -1.45 -26.02
C ASP A 30 -5.59 -2.59 -25.42
N LEU A 31 -5.93 -3.83 -25.79
CA LEU A 31 -5.28 -5.04 -25.28
C LEU A 31 -3.82 -5.21 -25.73
N THR A 32 -3.30 -4.35 -26.60
CA THR A 32 -1.87 -4.33 -26.99
C THR A 32 -1.05 -3.33 -26.17
N LYS A 33 -1.72 -2.44 -25.42
CA LYS A 33 -1.06 -1.44 -24.57
C LYS A 33 -0.78 -1.99 -23.19
N TYR A 34 0.36 -1.55 -22.66
CA TYR A 34 0.79 -1.82 -21.29
C TYR A 34 0.56 -0.59 -20.42
N VAL A 35 -0.01 -0.80 -19.24
CA VAL A 35 -0.14 0.22 -18.21
C VAL A 35 0.59 -0.26 -16.97
N VAL A 36 1.49 0.55 -16.43
CA VAL A 36 2.13 0.26 -15.15
C VAL A 36 1.27 0.87 -14.04
N CYS A 37 0.74 0.03 -13.16
CA CYS A 37 -0.17 0.45 -12.11
C CYS A 37 0.17 -0.20 -10.76
N ASP A 38 -0.20 0.45 -9.65
CA ASP A 38 -0.11 -0.20 -8.35
C ASP A 38 -1.02 -1.45 -8.33
N ASN A 39 -0.55 -2.57 -7.78
CA ASN A 39 -1.34 -3.80 -7.58
C ASN A 39 -2.46 -3.66 -6.51
N GLU A 40 -3.13 -2.51 -6.44
CA GLU A 40 -4.33 -2.35 -5.62
C GLU A 40 -5.56 -2.89 -6.36
N PRO A 41 -6.50 -3.57 -5.68
CA PRO A 41 -7.69 -4.16 -6.32
C PRO A 41 -8.48 -3.18 -7.20
N LYS A 42 -8.53 -1.90 -6.79
CA LYS A 42 -9.17 -0.82 -7.56
C LYS A 42 -8.49 -0.59 -8.91
N MET A 43 -7.16 -0.50 -8.93
CA MET A 43 -6.39 -0.27 -10.17
C MET A 43 -6.51 -1.47 -11.11
N ILE A 44 -6.43 -2.68 -10.55
CA ILE A 44 -6.63 -3.93 -11.31
C ILE A 44 -8.02 -3.92 -11.95
N ALA A 45 -9.07 -3.59 -11.19
CA ALA A 45 -10.44 -3.52 -11.71
C ALA A 45 -10.61 -2.42 -12.77
N THR A 46 -9.93 -1.28 -12.64
CA THR A 46 -9.97 -0.20 -13.62
C THR A 46 -9.47 -0.63 -14.99
N PHE A 47 -8.40 -1.43 -15.06
CA PHE A 47 -7.74 -1.77 -16.34
C PHE A 47 -8.02 -3.18 -16.88
N ARG A 48 -8.60 -4.08 -16.07
CA ARG A 48 -8.75 -5.52 -16.37
C ARG A 48 -9.17 -5.85 -17.80
N ASP A 49 -10.15 -5.11 -18.35
CA ASP A 49 -10.75 -5.41 -19.65
C ASP A 49 -10.33 -4.43 -20.76
N CYS A 50 -9.43 -3.48 -20.44
CA CYS A 50 -9.10 -2.37 -21.35
C CYS A 50 -7.65 -2.43 -21.85
N CYS A 51 -6.73 -3.04 -21.09
CA CYS A 51 -5.32 -3.13 -21.43
C CYS A 51 -4.58 -4.15 -20.56
N ILE A 52 -3.32 -4.39 -20.85
CA ILE A 52 -2.45 -5.21 -20.00
C ILE A 52 -1.93 -4.34 -18.85
N CYS A 53 -2.40 -4.53 -17.60
CA CYS A 53 -1.74 -3.90 -16.45
C CYS A 53 -0.57 -4.74 -15.93
N ILE A 54 0.59 -4.09 -15.82
CA ILE A 54 1.80 -4.57 -15.15
C ILE A 54 1.88 -3.92 -13.77
N GLY A 55 2.13 -4.73 -12.74
CA GLY A 55 2.31 -4.23 -11.38
C GLY A 55 3.58 -3.40 -11.22
N CYS A 56 3.47 -2.24 -10.57
CA CYS A 56 4.62 -1.40 -10.23
C CYS A 56 5.58 -2.15 -9.28
N ALA A 57 6.83 -2.30 -9.70
CA ALA A 57 7.88 -3.01 -8.94
C ALA A 57 8.24 -2.30 -7.63
N ASP A 58 8.28 -0.96 -7.62
CA ASP A 58 8.56 -0.17 -6.42
C ASP A 58 7.44 -0.38 -5.36
N HIS A 59 6.18 -0.36 -5.79
CA HIS A 59 5.05 -0.66 -4.90
C HIS A 59 5.10 -2.10 -4.39
N TYR A 60 5.45 -3.06 -5.25
CA TYR A 60 5.58 -4.46 -4.84
C TYR A 60 6.67 -4.63 -3.78
N LEU A 61 7.87 -4.13 -4.03
CA LEU A 61 9.00 -4.25 -3.10
C LEU A 61 8.68 -3.60 -1.75
N ASN A 62 8.14 -2.37 -1.77
CA ASN A 62 7.79 -1.67 -0.54
C ASN A 62 6.67 -2.37 0.25
N LYS A 63 5.69 -2.98 -0.43
CA LYS A 63 4.69 -3.82 0.25
C LYS A 63 5.32 -5.06 0.86
N GLN A 64 6.22 -5.74 0.16
CA GLN A 64 6.92 -6.91 0.70
C GLN A 64 7.75 -6.55 1.93
N LEU A 65 8.49 -5.43 1.87
CA LEU A 65 9.21 -4.91 3.03
C LEU A 65 8.25 -4.59 4.18
N GLN A 66 7.14 -3.88 3.92
CA GLN A 66 6.12 -3.61 4.94
C GLN A 66 5.60 -4.91 5.57
N HIS A 67 5.29 -5.93 4.76
CA HIS A 67 4.85 -7.23 5.25
C HIS A 67 5.91 -7.92 6.11
N ALA A 68 7.18 -7.87 5.74
CA ALA A 68 8.26 -8.44 6.54
C ALA A 68 8.35 -7.79 7.95
N PHE A 69 8.05 -6.51 8.08
CA PHE A 69 8.07 -5.81 9.38
C PHE A 69 6.75 -5.91 10.17
N GLU A 70 5.61 -6.11 9.52
CA GLU A 70 4.28 -6.02 10.15
C GLU A 70 3.53 -7.35 10.25
N SER A 71 3.87 -8.36 9.44
CA SER A 71 3.10 -9.61 9.32
C SER A 71 3.83 -10.78 9.97
N GLU A 72 3.13 -11.57 10.78
CA GLU A 72 3.68 -12.82 11.35
C GLU A 72 3.88 -13.91 10.27
N GLN A 73 3.13 -13.79 9.17
CA GLN A 73 3.08 -14.75 8.08
C GLN A 73 3.05 -14.05 6.71
N ILE A 74 3.67 -14.66 5.70
CA ILE A 74 3.63 -14.23 4.30
C ILE A 74 3.09 -15.34 3.41
N HIS A 75 2.32 -14.96 2.40
CA HIS A 75 1.89 -15.88 1.35
C HIS A 75 2.95 -15.93 0.24
N ILE A 76 3.63 -17.06 0.08
CA ILE A 76 4.56 -17.27 -1.05
C ILE A 76 3.81 -17.60 -2.32
N ASN A 77 2.68 -18.30 -2.21
CA ASN A 77 1.76 -18.56 -3.29
C ASN A 77 0.31 -18.65 -2.74
N LYS A 78 -0.67 -18.98 -3.60
CA LYS A 78 -2.08 -19.03 -3.21
C LYS A 78 -2.39 -20.03 -2.07
N ASN A 79 -1.53 -21.04 -1.88
CA ASN A 79 -1.78 -22.17 -0.99
C ASN A 79 -0.70 -22.33 0.11
N THR A 80 0.40 -21.57 0.04
CA THR A 80 1.53 -21.69 0.94
C THR A 80 1.69 -20.41 1.74
N VAL A 81 1.62 -20.58 3.05
CA VAL A 81 1.84 -19.53 4.05
C VAL A 81 3.09 -19.91 4.83
N GLU A 82 4.06 -19.01 4.89
CA GLU A 82 5.28 -19.19 5.68
C GLU A 82 5.35 -18.16 6.79
N LYS A 83 5.91 -18.57 7.93
CA LYS A 83 6.20 -17.65 9.04
C LYS A 83 7.37 -16.76 8.65
N VAL A 84 7.26 -15.46 8.91
CA VAL A 84 8.37 -14.54 8.69
C VAL A 84 9.41 -14.75 9.79
N ASP A 85 10.62 -15.15 9.43
CA ASP A 85 11.74 -15.36 10.37
C ASP A 85 12.46 -14.03 10.71
N CYS A 86 11.69 -13.05 11.18
CA CYS A 86 12.19 -11.70 11.52
C CYS A 86 11.70 -11.23 12.90
N GLY A 87 11.44 -12.15 13.84
CA GLY A 87 10.75 -11.85 15.10
C GLY A 87 11.38 -10.70 15.92
N ASP A 88 12.70 -10.68 16.05
CA ASP A 88 13.41 -9.63 16.79
C ASP A 88 13.27 -8.26 16.12
N ILE A 89 13.37 -8.22 14.80
CA ILE A 89 13.24 -7.01 14.00
C ILE A 89 11.79 -6.50 14.06
N GLN A 90 10.80 -7.38 14.00
CA GLN A 90 9.38 -7.04 14.13
C GLN A 90 9.07 -6.49 15.53
N ASN A 91 9.62 -7.09 16.58
CA ASN A 91 9.48 -6.59 17.95
C ASN A 91 10.09 -5.18 18.10
N LEU A 92 11.31 -4.98 17.60
CA LEU A 92 11.96 -3.67 17.58
C LEU A 92 11.11 -2.64 16.82
N PHE A 93 10.63 -2.99 15.63
CA PHE A 93 9.77 -2.12 14.83
C PHE A 93 8.48 -1.72 15.60
N ASN A 94 7.85 -2.67 16.29
CA ASN A 94 6.68 -2.41 17.12
C ASN A 94 6.97 -1.51 18.31
N GLN A 95 8.13 -1.66 18.96
CA GLN A 95 8.57 -0.77 20.05
C GLN A 95 8.80 0.66 19.55
N ILE A 96 9.49 0.81 18.41
CA ILE A 96 9.70 2.13 17.80
C ILE A 96 8.35 2.77 17.43
N LYS A 97 7.41 2.01 16.88
CA LYS A 97 6.05 2.49 16.57
C LYS A 97 5.32 3.00 17.82
N LYS A 98 5.47 2.34 18.98
CA LYS A 98 4.92 2.82 20.25
C LYS A 98 5.53 4.16 20.67
N VAL A 99 6.85 4.33 20.55
CA VAL A 99 7.53 5.60 20.84
C VAL A 99 7.01 6.71 19.92
N VAL A 100 6.98 6.48 18.60
CA VAL A 100 6.48 7.46 17.62
C VAL A 100 5.03 7.85 17.92
N CYS A 101 4.17 6.87 18.23
CA CYS A 101 2.77 7.16 18.58
C CYS A 101 2.63 7.91 19.90
N HIS A 102 3.47 7.62 20.90
CA HIS A 102 3.48 8.37 22.15
C HIS A 102 3.92 9.81 21.91
N THR A 103 5.04 10.04 21.23
CA THR A 103 5.54 11.38 20.89
C THR A 103 4.51 12.20 20.11
N LYS A 104 3.77 11.56 19.18
CA LYS A 104 2.68 12.22 18.45
C LYS A 104 1.50 12.60 19.37
N ARG A 105 1.10 11.71 20.28
CA ARG A 105 0.02 11.98 21.25
C ARG A 105 0.40 13.07 22.26
N SER A 106 1.68 13.17 22.58
CA SER A 106 2.24 14.24 23.43
C SER A 106 2.53 15.54 22.67
N HIS A 107 2.12 15.66 21.40
CA HIS A 107 2.33 16.82 20.54
C HIS A 107 3.80 17.22 20.33
N GLN A 108 4.73 16.26 20.48
CA GLN A 108 6.17 16.46 20.38
C GLN A 108 6.76 15.96 19.06
N GLN A 109 5.97 15.71 18.01
CA GLN A 109 6.46 15.13 16.75
C GLN A 109 7.64 15.87 16.10
N GLN A 110 7.84 17.16 16.41
CA GLN A 110 8.99 17.94 15.94
C GLN A 110 10.34 17.43 16.47
N THR A 111 10.34 16.70 17.59
CA THR A 111 11.56 16.09 18.16
C THR A 111 12.06 14.88 17.33
N LEU A 112 11.21 14.33 16.46
CA LEU A 112 11.55 13.21 15.56
C LEU A 112 12.01 13.70 14.17
N SER A 113 12.40 14.97 14.04
CA SER A 113 12.60 15.67 12.76
C SER A 113 13.85 15.29 11.95
N LYS A 114 14.48 14.13 12.22
CA LYS A 114 15.58 13.67 11.36
C LYS A 114 15.04 13.34 9.97
N LYS A 115 15.53 14.09 8.97
CA LYS A 115 15.15 13.91 7.57
C LYS A 115 15.82 12.67 6.99
N LEU A 116 15.11 11.54 7.00
CA LEU A 116 15.47 10.37 6.20
C LEU A 116 15.09 10.63 4.74
N VAL A 117 16.06 10.52 3.84
CA VAL A 117 15.82 10.61 2.40
C VAL A 117 15.24 9.27 1.94
N SER A 118 13.97 9.27 1.53
CA SER A 118 13.35 8.12 0.87
C SER A 118 13.69 8.17 -0.61
N TYR A 119 14.35 7.14 -1.12
CA TYR A 119 14.59 6.98 -2.56
C TYR A 119 13.41 6.32 -3.30
N SER A 120 12.44 5.75 -2.55
CA SER A 120 11.15 5.33 -3.09
C SER A 120 10.22 6.53 -3.20
N GLY A 121 9.68 6.76 -4.39
CA GLY A 121 8.62 7.74 -4.65
C GLY A 121 7.23 7.24 -4.21
N THR A 122 7.09 5.95 -3.88
CA THR A 122 5.82 5.41 -3.40
C THR A 122 5.52 5.79 -1.95
N ARG A 123 4.23 5.95 -1.65
CA ARG A 123 3.70 6.16 -0.28
C ARG A 123 3.91 4.96 0.67
N PHE A 124 4.55 3.89 0.22
CA PHE A 124 4.70 2.62 0.92
C PHE A 124 6.06 2.48 1.62
N ASN A 125 6.76 3.58 1.86
CA ASN A 125 7.96 3.64 2.68
C ASN A 125 7.67 3.64 4.20
N GLY A 126 6.55 3.04 4.63
CA GLY A 126 6.09 3.07 6.02
C GLY A 126 7.06 2.38 6.99
N GLY A 127 7.78 1.36 6.53
CA GLY A 127 8.87 0.74 7.30
C GLY A 127 10.09 1.66 7.47
N LEU A 128 10.38 2.51 6.48
CA LEU A 128 11.53 3.40 6.45
C LEU A 128 11.26 4.74 7.17
N THR A 129 10.03 5.26 7.06
CA THR A 129 9.66 6.61 7.53
C THR A 129 8.66 6.62 8.69
N LEU A 130 8.18 5.44 9.12
CA LEU A 130 7.20 5.25 10.21
C LEU A 130 6.01 6.23 10.16
N SER A 131 5.58 6.57 8.94
CA SER A 131 4.64 7.67 8.69
C SER A 131 3.16 7.26 8.70
N ARG A 132 2.81 5.98 8.89
CA ARG A 132 1.41 5.54 8.86
C ARG A 132 0.69 5.71 10.20
N ARG A 133 -0.40 6.47 10.13
CA ARG A 133 -1.44 6.76 11.13
C ARG A 133 -1.42 5.83 12.35
N CYS A 134 -1.06 6.39 13.50
CA CYS A 134 -1.51 5.88 14.80
C CYS A 134 -3.05 5.98 14.85
N ARG A 135 -3.77 5.03 14.27
CA ARG A 135 -5.15 4.80 14.69
C ARG A 135 -5.07 4.17 16.07
N PRO A 136 -5.79 4.69 17.08
CA PRO A 136 -5.97 3.94 18.32
C PRO A 136 -6.59 2.58 17.98
N PRO A 137 -6.32 1.53 18.77
CA PRO A 137 -7.20 0.37 18.75
C PRO A 137 -8.62 0.90 18.99
N VAL A 138 -9.54 0.56 18.08
CA VAL A 138 -10.96 0.75 18.36
C VAL A 138 -11.23 -0.21 19.51
N SER A 139 -11.26 0.31 20.74
CA SER A 139 -11.94 -0.39 21.81
C SER A 139 -13.40 -0.41 21.38
N ASP A 140 -13.96 -1.60 21.23
CA ASP A 140 -15.39 -1.81 21.26
C ASP A 140 -15.90 -1.28 22.62
N ALA A 141 -16.18 0.02 22.68
CA ALA A 141 -16.99 0.62 23.71
C ALA A 141 -18.44 0.45 23.25
N ILE A 142 -18.95 -0.76 23.47
CA ILE A 142 -20.38 -0.99 23.61
C ILE A 142 -20.73 -0.49 25.01
N VAL A 143 -21.49 0.60 25.07
CA VAL A 143 -22.48 0.86 26.12
C VAL A 143 -23.76 1.26 25.42
#